data_AF-A0A3R7ICC8-F1
#
_entry.id   AF-A0A3R7ICC8-F1
#
_cell.length_a   1.000
_cell.length_b   1.000
_cell.length_c   1.000
_cell.angle_alpha   90.00
_cell.angle_beta   90.00
_cell.angle_gamma   90.00
#
_symmetry.space_group_name_H-M   'P 1'
#
loop_
_entity.id
_entity.type
_entity.pdbx_description
1 polymer ?
#
loop_
_entity_poly.entity_id
_entity_poly.type
_entity_poly.pdbx_seq_one_letter_code
_entity_poly.pdbx_strand_id
1 'polypeptide(L)'
;MDLSKTPASPPPPGVMPNFENPQRSDYEIYSINIALCMTATVVLALRMYTRGVILRTVAIDDWFCIAAQVCAWIFAILGFANIKNGYGVHIWDLYLSKLKPFKQNDLAAEDIFALGIWFVKTSILLFYLRLNPERRFRQWTYGIMAFVFVYSLISILVFTCGCIPVTAMWDVTQMATAKCVDQLAFVYANAAFNLLSDLMTLILPIKLCWALQTTLKQKILLCVVLAMGSFACVIAIVRIVTMMPFVHSMDFTWYKVTLAKWAMVEINVGIICACLPVLRPLVLRVFPRLLGSKNSSADKHTGESYTMHEPSSKSKSKSKKGVRNWDYLTTLGTHNAMEEDVESISVRQNAKSESREGIIMSTETKITYH
;
A
#
# COMPACT_ATOMS: atom_id res chain seq x y z
N MET A 1 -42.14 -9.34 24.02
CA MET A 1 -42.18 -9.49 22.55
C MET A 1 -41.22 -10.60 22.17
N ASP A 2 -41.67 -11.56 21.36
CA ASP A 2 -40.81 -12.64 20.87
C ASP A 2 -39.98 -12.10 19.69
N LEU A 3 -38.73 -11.71 19.98
CA LEU A 3 -37.79 -11.08 19.03
C LEU A 3 -37.44 -11.98 17.81
N SER A 4 -37.84 -13.25 17.88
CA SER A 4 -37.67 -14.25 16.82
C SER A 4 -38.76 -14.20 15.74
N LYS A 5 -39.85 -13.45 15.95
CA LYS A 5 -41.01 -13.38 15.02
C LYS A 5 -41.36 -11.96 14.58
N THR A 6 -40.68 -10.95 15.13
CA THR A 6 -40.88 -9.55 14.75
C THR A 6 -39.94 -9.15 13.61
N PRO A 7 -40.46 -8.57 12.50
CA PRO A 7 -39.61 -8.00 11.45
C PRO A 7 -38.75 -6.87 12.01
N ALA A 8 -37.53 -6.75 11.51
CA ALA A 8 -36.58 -5.72 11.92
C ALA A 8 -36.96 -4.30 11.45
N SER A 9 -37.77 -4.17 10.40
CA SER A 9 -38.31 -2.90 9.90
C SER A 9 -39.63 -3.13 9.15
N PRO A 10 -40.58 -2.18 9.14
CA PRO A 10 -41.74 -2.26 8.26
C PRO A 10 -41.31 -2.23 6.78
N PRO A 11 -41.90 -3.06 5.91
CA PRO A 11 -41.61 -3.05 4.48
C PRO A 11 -42.17 -1.78 3.79
N PRO A 12 -41.59 -1.36 2.66
CA PRO A 12 -42.14 -0.26 1.86
C PRO A 12 -43.53 -0.61 1.28
N PRO A 13 -44.36 0.39 0.92
CA PRO A 13 -45.71 0.15 0.40
C PRO A 13 -45.70 -0.78 -0.82
N GLY A 14 -46.44 -1.89 -0.75
CA GLY A 14 -46.58 -2.86 -1.84
C GLY A 14 -45.57 -4.01 -1.84
N VAL A 15 -44.64 -4.08 -0.88
CA VAL A 15 -43.69 -5.20 -0.75
C VAL A 15 -44.07 -6.06 0.45
N MET A 16 -44.20 -7.38 0.26
CA MET A 16 -44.38 -8.33 1.37
C MET A 16 -43.02 -8.89 1.80
N PRO A 17 -42.72 -8.93 3.11
CA PRO A 17 -41.46 -9.50 3.60
C PRO A 17 -41.36 -10.99 3.27
N ASN A 18 -40.22 -11.40 2.73
CA ASN A 18 -39.93 -12.79 2.36
C ASN A 18 -38.80 -13.34 3.24
N PHE A 19 -39.19 -13.99 4.34
CA PHE A 19 -38.25 -14.60 5.29
C PHE A 19 -37.71 -15.97 4.85
N GLU A 20 -38.36 -16.65 3.90
CA GLU A 20 -37.98 -17.99 3.47
C GLU A 20 -36.89 -17.97 2.38
N ASN A 21 -37.04 -17.09 1.38
CA ASN A 21 -36.08 -16.92 0.29
C ASN A 21 -35.88 -15.43 -0.07
N PRO A 22 -35.21 -14.66 0.81
CA PRO A 22 -34.93 -13.27 0.52
C PRO A 22 -34.00 -13.13 -0.69
N GLN A 23 -34.11 -12.01 -1.40
CA GLN A 23 -33.11 -11.62 -2.38
C GLN A 23 -31.76 -11.43 -1.69
N ARG A 24 -30.72 -12.06 -2.23
CA ARG A 24 -29.40 -12.18 -1.60
C ARG A 24 -28.29 -11.70 -2.53
N SER A 25 -27.40 -10.84 -2.03
CA SER A 25 -26.20 -10.35 -2.75
C SER A 25 -24.91 -11.09 -2.31
N ASP A 26 -25.06 -12.23 -1.65
CA ASP A 26 -23.98 -12.96 -0.97
C ASP A 26 -22.81 -13.32 -1.90
N TYR A 27 -23.13 -13.72 -3.14
CA TYR A 27 -22.14 -14.16 -4.12
C TYR A 27 -21.17 -13.04 -4.50
N GLU A 28 -21.63 -11.79 -4.54
CA GLU A 28 -20.78 -10.64 -4.86
C GLU A 28 -19.76 -10.39 -3.77
N ILE A 29 -20.17 -10.56 -2.50
CA ILE A 29 -19.31 -10.36 -1.33
C ILE A 29 -18.18 -11.40 -1.32
N TYR A 30 -18.51 -12.69 -1.50
CA TYR A 30 -17.50 -13.75 -1.54
C TYR A 30 -16.50 -13.55 -2.68
N SER A 31 -17.00 -13.33 -3.89
CA SER A 31 -16.17 -13.24 -5.09
C SER A 31 -15.17 -12.09 -5.00
N ILE A 32 -15.64 -10.89 -4.63
CA ILE A 32 -14.82 -9.68 -4.60
C ILE A 32 -13.80 -9.74 -3.46
N ASN A 33 -14.22 -10.16 -2.25
CA ASN A 33 -13.32 -10.22 -1.10
C ASN A 33 -12.18 -11.19 -1.32
N ILE A 34 -12.48 -12.41 -1.81
CA ILE A 34 -11.46 -13.43 -2.05
C ILE A 34 -10.51 -12.97 -3.15
N ALA A 35 -11.04 -12.49 -4.28
CA ALA A 35 -10.21 -12.05 -5.41
C ALA A 35 -9.25 -10.92 -5.03
N LEU A 36 -9.75 -9.88 -4.33
CA LEU A 36 -8.93 -8.74 -3.93
C LEU A 36 -7.91 -9.10 -2.85
N CYS A 37 -8.32 -9.83 -1.80
CA CYS A 37 -7.41 -10.23 -0.74
C CYS A 37 -6.29 -11.15 -1.26
N MET A 38 -6.62 -12.09 -2.15
CA MET A 38 -5.64 -12.97 -2.78
C MET A 38 -4.68 -12.17 -3.66
N THR A 39 -5.19 -11.25 -4.48
CA THR A 39 -4.36 -10.39 -5.34
C THR A 39 -3.41 -9.54 -4.49
N ALA A 40 -3.90 -8.88 -3.45
CA ALA A 40 -3.07 -8.09 -2.54
C ALA A 40 -2.03 -8.96 -1.81
N THR A 41 -2.40 -10.18 -1.39
CA THR A 41 -1.48 -11.13 -0.76
C THR A 41 -0.35 -11.54 -1.70
N VAL A 42 -0.63 -11.83 -2.97
CA VAL A 42 0.40 -12.17 -3.98
C VAL A 42 1.34 -10.98 -4.20
N VAL A 43 0.80 -9.77 -4.34
CA VAL A 43 1.59 -8.55 -4.53
C VAL A 43 2.47 -8.26 -3.31
N LEU A 44 1.96 -8.45 -2.10
CA LEU A 44 2.72 -8.33 -0.86
C LEU A 44 3.81 -9.40 -0.76
N ALA A 45 3.52 -10.64 -1.14
CA ALA A 45 4.52 -11.71 -1.16
C ALA A 45 5.68 -11.38 -2.11
N LEU A 46 5.38 -10.84 -3.30
CA LEU A 46 6.40 -10.35 -4.24
C LEU A 46 7.21 -9.20 -3.64
N ARG A 47 6.58 -8.29 -2.88
CA ARG A 47 7.28 -7.22 -2.16
C ARG A 47 8.25 -7.79 -1.13
N MET A 48 7.79 -8.75 -0.32
CA MET A 48 8.62 -9.40 0.71
C MET A 48 9.78 -10.16 0.10
N TYR A 49 9.55 -10.88 -1.01
CA TYR A 49 10.62 -11.54 -1.76
C TYR A 49 11.65 -10.52 -2.29
N THR A 50 11.17 -9.42 -2.88
CA THR A 50 12.05 -8.36 -3.39
C THR A 50 12.88 -7.73 -2.27
N ARG A 51 12.28 -7.45 -1.10
CA ARG A 51 12.97 -6.84 0.05
C ARG A 51 13.91 -7.79 0.76
N GLY A 52 13.47 -9.03 1.01
CA GLY A 52 14.22 -10.02 1.75
C GLY A 52 15.35 -10.66 0.93
N VAL A 53 15.07 -11.03 -0.32
CA VAL A 53 16.01 -11.80 -1.15
C VAL A 53 16.80 -10.91 -2.09
N ILE A 54 16.14 -10.02 -2.83
CA ILE A 54 16.81 -9.21 -3.88
C ILE A 54 17.56 -8.02 -3.27
N LEU A 55 16.89 -7.25 -2.41
CA LEU A 55 17.43 -6.01 -1.83
C LEU A 55 18.08 -6.23 -0.45
N ARG A 56 17.87 -7.40 0.17
CA ARG A 56 18.36 -7.77 1.52
C ARG A 56 18.18 -6.68 2.58
N THR A 57 17.09 -5.92 2.50
CA THR A 57 16.82 -4.75 3.34
C THR A 57 15.35 -4.73 3.76
N VAL A 58 15.05 -5.35 4.89
CA VAL A 58 13.70 -5.33 5.48
C VAL A 58 13.50 -4.04 6.25
N ALA A 59 12.30 -3.49 6.13
CA ALA A 59 11.97 -2.18 6.64
C ALA A 59 10.81 -2.16 7.60
N ILE A 60 10.71 -1.08 8.38
CA ILE A 60 9.53 -0.80 9.20
C ILE A 60 8.28 -0.64 8.32
N ASP A 61 8.39 -0.02 7.12
CA ASP A 61 7.25 0.11 6.20
C ASP A 61 6.68 -1.24 5.72
N ASP A 62 7.50 -2.30 5.69
CA ASP A 62 7.05 -3.64 5.30
C ASP A 62 6.17 -4.27 6.39
N TRP A 63 6.49 -4.07 7.68
CA TRP A 63 5.68 -4.54 8.80
C TRP A 63 4.29 -3.89 8.85
N PHE A 64 4.22 -2.58 8.58
CA PHE A 64 2.94 -1.88 8.46
C PHE A 64 2.11 -2.40 7.28
N CYS A 65 2.76 -2.77 6.17
CA CYS A 65 2.07 -3.35 5.01
C CYS A 65 1.53 -4.76 5.32
N ILE A 66 2.28 -5.58 6.06
CA ILE A 66 1.82 -6.88 6.55
C ILE A 66 0.63 -6.71 7.50
N ALA A 67 0.71 -5.78 8.46
CA ALA A 67 -0.38 -5.50 9.39
C ALA A 67 -1.66 -5.07 8.64
N ALA A 68 -1.54 -4.22 7.61
CA ALA A 68 -2.66 -3.85 6.75
C ALA A 68 -3.29 -5.07 6.05
N GLN A 69 -2.48 -6.00 5.53
CA GLN A 69 -2.98 -7.22 4.89
C GLN A 69 -3.70 -8.13 5.87
N VAL A 70 -3.23 -8.24 7.11
CA VAL A 70 -3.93 -8.98 8.18
C VAL A 70 -5.28 -8.34 8.46
N CYS A 71 -5.36 -7.01 8.58
CA CYS A 71 -6.62 -6.29 8.72
C CYS A 71 -7.57 -6.55 7.53
N ALA A 72 -7.08 -6.58 6.29
CA ALA A 72 -7.91 -6.88 5.12
C ALA A 72 -8.53 -8.29 5.20
N TRP A 73 -7.75 -9.29 5.61
CA TRP A 73 -8.27 -10.66 5.82
C TRP A 73 -9.29 -10.73 6.96
N ILE A 74 -9.03 -10.06 8.09
CA ILE A 74 -9.98 -10.01 9.21
C ILE A 74 -11.29 -9.35 8.78
N PHE A 75 -11.22 -8.23 8.03
CA PHE A 75 -12.39 -7.55 7.49
C PHE A 75 -13.20 -8.49 6.57
N ALA A 76 -12.53 -9.33 5.77
CA ALA A 76 -13.19 -10.30 4.88
C ALA A 76 -13.89 -11.41 5.68
N ILE A 77 -13.23 -11.94 6.70
CA ILE A 77 -13.77 -12.99 7.59
C ILE A 77 -14.99 -12.46 8.35
N LEU A 78 -14.92 -11.24 8.89
CA LEU A 78 -16.06 -10.59 9.55
C LEU A 78 -17.23 -10.41 8.58
N GLY A 79 -16.96 -10.01 7.33
CA GLY A 79 -17.97 -9.95 6.27
C GLY A 79 -18.65 -11.32 6.03
N PHE A 80 -17.88 -12.40 5.93
CA PHE A 80 -18.44 -13.75 5.74
C PHE A 80 -19.24 -14.23 6.95
N ALA A 81 -18.79 -13.93 8.16
CA ALA A 81 -19.55 -14.20 9.37
C ALA A 81 -20.88 -13.42 9.38
N ASN A 82 -20.89 -12.20 8.84
CA ASN A 82 -22.08 -11.36 8.82
C ASN A 82 -23.14 -11.80 7.80
N ILE A 83 -22.77 -12.52 6.74
CA ILE A 83 -23.73 -13.11 5.78
C ILE A 83 -24.73 -14.02 6.49
N LYS A 84 -24.28 -14.82 7.47
CA LYS A 84 -25.16 -15.68 8.28
C LYS A 84 -26.15 -14.91 9.17
N ASN A 85 -25.89 -13.62 9.39
CA ASN A 85 -26.69 -12.74 10.22
C ASN A 85 -27.60 -11.81 9.39
N GLY A 86 -27.66 -11.97 8.06
CA GLY A 86 -28.53 -11.16 7.21
C GLY A 86 -27.84 -10.12 6.34
N TYR A 87 -26.50 -10.15 6.25
CA TYR A 87 -25.79 -9.22 5.38
C TYR A 87 -26.13 -9.46 3.91
N GLY A 88 -26.56 -8.42 3.20
CA GLY A 88 -27.01 -8.53 1.81
C GLY A 88 -28.44 -9.02 1.63
N VAL A 89 -29.24 -8.99 2.69
CA VAL A 89 -30.69 -9.17 2.70
C VAL A 89 -31.34 -7.86 3.15
N HIS A 90 -32.51 -7.55 2.60
CA HIS A 90 -33.27 -6.36 3.00
C HIS A 90 -33.66 -6.42 4.48
N ILE A 91 -33.66 -5.27 5.16
CA ILE A 91 -33.90 -5.23 6.61
C ILE A 91 -35.30 -5.71 7.01
N TRP A 92 -36.30 -5.53 6.15
CA TRP A 92 -37.68 -6.01 6.41
C TRP A 92 -37.81 -7.54 6.29
N ASP A 93 -36.88 -8.19 5.60
CA ASP A 93 -36.81 -9.66 5.46
C ASP A 93 -36.00 -10.32 6.59
N LEU A 94 -35.63 -9.55 7.61
CA LEU A 94 -34.81 -10.01 8.72
C LEU A 94 -35.56 -10.02 10.06
N TYR A 95 -35.32 -11.06 10.85
CA TYR A 95 -35.78 -11.11 12.24
C TYR A 95 -34.95 -10.20 13.14
N LEU A 96 -35.61 -9.54 14.10
CA LEU A 96 -34.98 -8.63 15.05
C LEU A 96 -33.87 -9.31 15.89
N SER A 97 -34.00 -10.61 16.16
CA SER A 97 -32.97 -11.44 16.83
C SER A 97 -31.62 -11.48 16.10
N LYS A 98 -31.62 -11.30 14.77
CA LYS A 98 -30.40 -11.31 13.94
C LYS A 98 -29.71 -9.95 13.87
N LEU A 99 -30.40 -8.85 14.22
CA LEU A 99 -29.81 -7.51 14.18
C LEU A 99 -28.69 -7.30 15.21
N LYS A 100 -28.80 -7.90 16.40
CA LYS A 100 -27.78 -7.76 17.44
C LYS A 100 -26.42 -8.32 17.00
N PRO A 101 -26.29 -9.60 16.59
CA PRO A 101 -25.02 -10.12 16.10
C PRO A 101 -24.59 -9.47 14.78
N PHE A 102 -25.55 -8.99 13.97
CA PHE A 102 -25.26 -8.22 12.77
C PHE A 102 -24.51 -6.92 13.07
N LYS A 103 -25.05 -6.10 14.01
CA LYS A 103 -24.44 -4.83 14.41
C LYS A 103 -23.09 -5.01 15.09
N GLN A 104 -22.91 -6.06 15.88
CA GLN A 104 -21.62 -6.36 16.51
C GLN A 104 -20.53 -6.63 15.47
N ASN A 105 -20.83 -7.48 14.48
CA ASN A 105 -19.88 -7.80 13.41
C ASN A 105 -19.62 -6.60 12.49
N ASP A 106 -20.65 -5.81 12.16
CA ASP A 106 -20.51 -4.60 11.34
C ASP A 106 -19.63 -3.55 12.03
N LEU A 107 -19.80 -3.36 13.35
CA LEU A 107 -18.98 -2.43 14.12
C LEU A 107 -17.51 -2.87 14.18
N ALA A 108 -17.27 -4.14 14.48
CA ALA A 108 -15.91 -4.70 14.46
C ALA A 108 -15.27 -4.58 13.07
N ALA A 109 -16.05 -4.71 12.00
CA ALA A 109 -15.57 -4.58 10.64
C ALA A 109 -15.13 -3.13 10.32
N GLU A 110 -15.92 -2.12 10.72
CA GLU A 110 -15.56 -0.70 10.56
C GLU A 110 -14.27 -0.33 11.33
N ASP A 111 -14.10 -0.85 12.55
CA ASP A 111 -12.88 -0.63 13.35
C ASP A 111 -11.64 -1.24 12.69
N ILE A 112 -11.76 -2.49 12.21
CA ILE A 112 -10.67 -3.17 11.50
C ILE A 112 -10.36 -2.48 10.18
N PHE A 113 -11.37 -1.98 9.47
CA PHE A 113 -11.19 -1.19 8.26
C PHE A 113 -10.40 0.10 8.56
N ALA A 114 -10.78 0.86 9.59
CA ALA A 114 -10.09 2.08 10.00
C ALA A 114 -8.60 1.81 10.34
N LEU A 115 -8.33 0.74 11.09
CA LEU A 115 -6.96 0.29 11.40
C LEU A 115 -6.18 -0.08 10.14
N GLY A 116 -6.81 -0.82 9.22
CA GLY A 116 -6.21 -1.22 7.96
C GLY A 116 -5.79 -0.04 7.10
N ILE A 117 -6.66 0.95 6.94
CA ILE A 117 -6.36 2.19 6.20
C ILE A 117 -5.23 2.98 6.87
N TRP A 118 -5.23 3.09 8.20
CA TRP A 118 -4.15 3.72 8.94
C TRP A 118 -2.80 3.03 8.66
N PHE A 119 -2.74 1.71 8.70
CA PHE A 119 -1.52 0.95 8.43
C PHE A 119 -1.04 1.12 6.98
N VAL A 120 -1.93 1.07 5.99
CA VAL A 120 -1.59 1.34 4.59
C VAL A 120 -0.98 2.73 4.43
N LYS A 121 -1.67 3.76 4.91
CA LYS A 121 -1.23 5.16 4.79
C LYS A 121 0.11 5.38 5.49
N THR A 122 0.28 4.79 6.67
CA THR A 122 1.54 4.84 7.42
C THR A 122 2.68 4.16 6.66
N SER A 123 2.45 3.00 6.04
CA SER A 123 3.45 2.33 5.18
C SER A 123 3.89 3.21 4.01
N ILE A 124 2.96 3.86 3.31
CA ILE A 124 3.25 4.78 2.20
C ILE A 124 4.03 6.01 2.68
N LEU A 125 3.60 6.64 3.78
CA LEU A 125 4.26 7.83 4.34
C LEU A 125 5.69 7.50 4.84
N LEU A 126 5.89 6.33 5.44
CA LEU A 126 7.22 5.85 5.83
C LEU A 126 8.11 5.61 4.60
N PHE A 127 7.55 5.07 3.51
CA PHE A 127 8.25 4.95 2.25
C PHE A 127 8.67 6.33 1.69
N TYR A 128 7.81 7.34 1.79
CA TYR A 128 8.15 8.72 1.38
C TYR A 128 9.28 9.33 2.22
N LEU A 129 9.25 9.14 3.55
CA LEU A 129 10.33 9.62 4.43
C LEU A 129 11.71 9.06 4.06
N ARG A 130 11.75 7.88 3.43
CA ARG A 130 12.99 7.26 2.94
C ARG A 130 13.43 7.77 1.58
N LEU A 131 12.46 8.18 0.75
CA LEU A 131 12.72 8.64 -0.61
C LEU A 131 13.42 10.00 -0.63
N ASN A 132 13.00 10.95 0.22
CA ASN A 132 13.55 12.30 0.25
C ASN A 132 14.03 12.70 1.66
N PRO A 133 15.34 12.97 1.85
CA PRO A 133 15.89 13.39 3.14
C PRO A 133 15.65 14.87 3.47
N GLU A 134 15.02 15.66 2.60
CA GLU A 134 14.77 17.09 2.81
C GLU A 134 13.96 17.37 4.10
N ARG A 135 14.45 18.30 4.93
CA ARG A 135 13.86 18.60 6.25
C ARG A 135 12.40 19.04 6.17
N ARG A 136 12.06 19.96 5.26
CA ARG A 136 10.68 20.45 5.09
C ARG A 136 9.74 19.33 4.67
N PHE A 137 10.15 18.52 3.70
CA PHE A 137 9.39 17.36 3.24
C PHE A 137 9.12 16.37 4.38
N ARG A 138 10.13 16.07 5.20
CA ARG A 138 9.96 15.20 6.37
C ARG A 138 8.99 15.77 7.41
N GLN A 139 9.07 17.07 7.70
CA GLN A 139 8.14 17.74 8.63
C GLN A 139 6.69 17.62 8.15
N TRP A 140 6.41 17.90 6.87
CA TRP A 140 5.07 17.71 6.29
C TRP A 140 4.61 16.25 6.36
N THR A 141 5.50 15.30 6.06
CA THR A 141 5.18 13.88 6.08
C THR A 141 4.84 13.39 7.50
N TYR A 142 5.60 13.80 8.52
CA TYR A 142 5.28 13.51 9.92
C TYR A 142 3.96 14.18 10.36
N GLY A 143 3.70 15.41 9.91
CA GLY A 143 2.43 16.10 10.18
C GLY A 143 1.23 15.35 9.62
N ILE A 144 1.31 14.87 8.38
CA ILE A 144 0.25 14.04 7.77
C ILE A 144 0.13 12.70 8.50
N MET A 145 1.25 12.06 8.84
CA MET A 145 1.22 10.80 9.60
C MET A 145 0.54 10.95 10.96
N ALA A 146 0.83 12.04 11.68
CA ALA A 146 0.16 12.36 12.95
C ALA A 146 -1.33 12.64 12.76
N PHE A 147 -1.69 13.41 11.73
CA PHE A 147 -3.10 13.64 11.37
C PHE A 147 -3.83 12.32 11.08
N VAL A 148 -3.22 11.43 10.28
CA VAL A 148 -3.82 10.13 9.95
C VAL A 148 -4.04 9.28 11.19
N PHE A 149 -3.04 9.23 12.08
CA PHE A 149 -3.14 8.51 13.34
C PHE A 149 -4.26 9.07 14.24
N VAL A 150 -4.29 10.39 14.43
CA VAL A 150 -5.27 11.04 15.32
C VAL A 150 -6.68 10.83 14.81
N TYR A 151 -6.96 11.05 13.52
CA TYR A 151 -8.32 10.84 13.03
C TYR A 151 -8.71 9.36 13.12
N SER A 152 -7.81 8.43 12.77
CA SER A 152 -8.12 6.99 12.82
C SER A 152 -8.42 6.53 14.24
N LEU A 153 -7.68 7.05 15.23
CA LEU A 153 -7.92 6.80 16.64
C LEU A 153 -9.28 7.35 17.10
N ILE A 154 -9.61 8.59 16.73
CA ILE A 154 -10.93 9.18 17.00
C ILE A 154 -12.02 8.33 16.37
N SER A 155 -11.81 7.86 15.13
CA SER A 155 -12.81 7.09 14.41
C SER A 155 -13.14 5.79 15.13
N ILE A 156 -12.13 5.04 15.56
CA ILE A 156 -12.28 3.80 16.33
C ILE A 156 -12.98 4.07 17.67
N LEU A 157 -12.56 5.13 18.38
CA LEU A 157 -13.17 5.48 19.66
C LEU A 157 -14.66 5.82 19.52
N VAL A 158 -15.06 6.52 18.45
CA VAL A 158 -16.46 6.87 18.23
C VAL A 158 -17.27 5.68 17.74
N PHE A 159 -16.70 4.80 16.92
CA PHE A 159 -17.38 3.54 16.56
C PHE A 159 -17.60 2.67 17.82
N THR A 160 -16.56 2.43 18.62
CA THR A 160 -16.68 1.58 19.81
C THR A 160 -17.50 2.24 20.93
N CYS A 161 -17.32 3.53 21.19
CA CYS A 161 -17.87 4.24 22.37
C CYS A 161 -18.87 5.35 22.03
N GLY A 162 -19.47 5.33 20.84
CA GLY A 162 -20.36 6.39 20.35
C GLY A 162 -21.71 6.53 21.07
N CYS A 163 -22.05 5.61 22.00
CA CYS A 163 -23.25 5.70 22.83
C CYS A 163 -22.94 5.54 24.31
N ILE A 164 -23.80 6.13 25.12
CA ILE A 164 -23.87 5.91 26.57
C ILE A 164 -25.27 5.36 26.89
N PRO A 165 -25.41 4.10 27.34
CA PRO A 165 -24.36 3.08 27.51
C PRO A 165 -23.86 2.49 26.17
N VAL A 166 -22.61 2.00 26.15
CA VAL A 166 -21.97 1.42 24.94
C VAL A 166 -22.76 0.23 24.38
N THR A 167 -23.45 -0.52 25.25
CA THR A 167 -24.32 -1.65 24.87
C THR A 167 -25.43 -1.27 23.91
N ALA A 168 -25.87 0.00 23.90
CA ALA A 168 -26.88 0.50 22.97
C ALA A 168 -26.39 0.57 21.51
N MET A 169 -25.09 0.41 21.25
CA MET A 169 -24.57 0.39 19.88
C MET A 169 -25.02 -0.84 19.11
N TRP A 170 -25.10 -1.99 19.78
CA TRP A 170 -25.52 -3.25 19.17
C TRP A 170 -26.88 -3.74 19.68
N ASP A 171 -27.36 -3.27 20.83
CA ASP A 171 -28.66 -3.65 21.38
C ASP A 171 -29.71 -2.57 21.12
N VAL A 172 -30.50 -2.76 20.07
CA VAL A 172 -31.60 -1.87 19.66
C VAL A 172 -32.68 -1.74 20.74
N THR A 173 -32.80 -2.69 21.68
CA THR A 173 -33.80 -2.60 22.76
C THR A 173 -33.46 -1.51 23.79
N GLN A 174 -32.19 -1.10 23.88
CA GLN A 174 -31.70 -0.08 24.81
C GLN A 174 -31.59 1.31 24.17
N MET A 175 -31.83 1.43 22.85
CA MET A 175 -31.74 2.72 22.13
C MET A 175 -32.71 3.77 22.66
N ALA A 176 -33.88 3.38 23.19
CA ALA A 176 -34.89 4.32 23.67
C ALA A 176 -34.43 5.18 24.86
N THR A 177 -33.45 4.71 25.63
CA THR A 177 -32.93 5.39 26.83
C THR A 177 -31.49 5.86 26.65
N ALA A 178 -30.84 5.51 25.54
CA ALA A 178 -29.45 5.82 25.29
C ALA A 178 -29.27 7.18 24.60
N LYS A 179 -28.16 7.86 24.92
CA LYS A 179 -27.67 9.00 24.13
C LYS A 179 -26.57 8.51 23.22
N CYS A 180 -26.77 8.68 21.92
CA CYS A 180 -25.88 8.20 20.87
C CYS A 180 -25.47 9.35 19.95
N VAL A 181 -24.25 9.28 19.43
CA VAL A 181 -23.82 10.10 18.31
C VAL A 181 -24.64 9.73 17.08
N ASP A 182 -24.97 10.71 16.25
CA ASP A 182 -25.61 10.46 14.97
C ASP A 182 -24.65 9.65 14.08
N GLN A 183 -24.97 8.36 13.92
CA GLN A 183 -24.16 7.41 13.19
C GLN A 183 -24.00 7.81 11.72
N LEU A 184 -25.05 8.37 11.12
CA LEU A 184 -25.02 8.73 9.71
C LEU A 184 -24.10 9.94 9.49
N ALA A 185 -24.29 11.01 10.27
CA ALA A 185 -23.44 12.19 10.23
C ALA A 185 -21.96 11.84 10.47
N PHE A 186 -21.70 10.94 11.43
CA PHE A 186 -20.36 10.49 11.75
C PHE A 186 -19.70 9.70 10.61
N VAL A 187 -20.40 8.75 9.98
CA VAL A 187 -19.82 7.98 8.86
C VAL A 187 -19.51 8.89 7.66
N TYR A 188 -20.35 9.90 7.39
CA TYR A 188 -20.04 10.91 6.36
C TYR A 188 -18.81 11.75 6.70
N ALA A 189 -18.71 12.22 7.93
CA ALA A 189 -17.53 12.96 8.38
C ALA A 189 -16.27 12.11 8.26
N ASN A 190 -16.34 10.85 8.70
CA ASN A 190 -15.24 9.90 8.59
C ASN A 190 -14.81 9.66 7.13
N ALA A 191 -15.77 9.49 6.22
CA ALA A 191 -15.49 9.34 4.79
C ALA A 191 -14.82 10.60 4.20
N ALA A 192 -15.25 11.79 4.61
CA ALA A 192 -14.64 13.05 4.17
C ALA A 192 -13.21 13.22 4.69
N PHE A 193 -12.94 12.89 5.96
CA PHE A 193 -11.58 12.92 6.53
C PHE A 193 -10.66 11.88 5.87
N ASN A 194 -11.21 10.71 5.56
CA ASN A 194 -10.49 9.68 4.84
C ASN A 194 -10.08 10.16 3.43
N LEU A 195 -11.01 10.75 2.66
CA LEU A 195 -10.71 11.38 1.36
C LEU A 195 -9.70 12.53 1.50
N LEU A 196 -9.84 13.38 2.51
CA LEU A 196 -8.90 14.47 2.77
C LEU A 196 -7.48 13.93 3.00
N SER A 197 -7.34 12.88 3.80
CA SER A 197 -6.03 12.27 4.02
C SER A 197 -5.46 11.62 2.75
N ASP A 198 -6.28 11.05 1.86
CA ASP A 198 -5.82 10.57 0.55
C ASP A 198 -5.25 11.72 -0.29
N LEU A 199 -5.97 12.84 -0.38
CA LEU A 199 -5.51 14.03 -1.10
C LEU A 199 -4.20 14.57 -0.52
N MET A 200 -4.06 14.61 0.80
CA MET A 200 -2.82 15.03 1.45
C MET A 200 -1.65 14.12 1.09
N THR A 201 -1.86 12.79 1.10
CA THR A 201 -0.82 11.82 0.72
C THR A 201 -0.46 11.88 -0.76
N LEU A 202 -1.41 12.24 -1.63
CA LEU A 202 -1.20 12.42 -3.07
C LEU A 202 -0.45 13.71 -3.42
N ILE A 203 -0.73 14.82 -2.74
CA ILE A 203 -0.08 16.12 -3.02
C ILE A 203 1.41 16.09 -2.67
N LEU A 204 1.79 15.28 -1.69
CA LEU A 204 3.15 15.22 -1.15
C LEU A 204 4.22 14.88 -2.21
N PRO A 205 4.10 13.81 -3.01
CA PRO A 205 5.04 13.53 -4.10
C PRO A 205 5.00 14.58 -5.23
N ILE A 206 3.87 15.26 -5.48
CA ILE A 206 3.76 16.26 -6.57
C ILE A 206 4.71 17.43 -6.35
N LYS A 207 4.79 17.94 -5.12
CA LYS A 207 5.74 19.03 -4.81
C LYS A 207 7.19 18.62 -5.01
N LEU A 208 7.51 17.35 -4.75
CA LEU A 208 8.84 16.79 -5.01
C LEU A 208 9.14 16.75 -6.52
N CYS A 209 8.15 16.47 -7.38
CA CYS A 209 8.30 16.49 -8.83
C CYS A 209 8.75 17.85 -9.36
N TRP A 210 8.12 18.93 -8.89
CA TRP A 210 8.31 20.27 -9.45
C TRP A 210 9.67 20.88 -9.08
N ALA A 211 10.26 20.45 -7.97
CA ALA A 211 11.51 20.99 -7.48
C ALA A 211 12.77 20.32 -8.05
N LEU A 212 12.64 19.22 -8.82
CA LEU A 212 13.79 18.34 -9.08
C LEU A 212 13.95 17.95 -10.57
N GLN A 213 15.07 18.36 -11.17
CA GLN A 213 15.57 17.86 -12.46
C GLN A 213 15.86 16.36 -12.36
N THR A 214 14.83 15.54 -12.54
CA THR A 214 14.87 14.09 -12.30
C THR A 214 15.21 13.31 -13.56
N THR A 215 15.92 12.21 -13.38
CA THR A 215 16.19 11.25 -14.45
C THR A 215 14.89 10.55 -14.87
N LEU A 216 14.78 10.13 -16.14
CA LEU A 216 13.59 9.48 -16.71
C LEU A 216 13.10 8.29 -15.83
N LYS A 217 14.06 7.57 -15.24
CA LYS A 217 13.84 6.48 -14.27
C LYS A 217 13.10 6.90 -13.00
N GLN A 218 13.39 8.07 -12.44
CA GLN A 218 12.72 8.62 -11.27
C GLN A 218 11.33 9.16 -11.62
N LYS A 219 11.20 9.76 -12.81
CA LYS A 219 9.92 10.26 -13.34
C LYS A 219 8.88 9.15 -13.47
N ILE A 220 9.27 7.96 -13.95
CA ILE A 220 8.37 6.80 -14.06
C ILE A 220 7.88 6.33 -12.69
N LEU A 221 8.77 6.14 -11.71
CA LEU A 221 8.39 5.71 -10.36
C LEU A 221 7.37 6.68 -9.73
N LEU A 222 7.61 7.97 -9.95
CA LEU A 222 6.79 9.05 -9.44
C LEU A 222 5.43 9.13 -10.15
N CYS A 223 5.38 8.92 -11.46
CA CYS A 223 4.13 8.77 -12.21
C CYS A 223 3.31 7.58 -11.71
N VAL A 224 3.94 6.44 -11.42
CA VAL A 224 3.24 5.26 -10.87
C VAL A 224 2.65 5.60 -9.50
N VAL A 225 3.44 6.16 -8.59
CA VAL A 225 2.96 6.57 -7.26
C VAL A 225 1.80 7.57 -7.36
N LEU A 226 1.92 8.57 -8.24
CA LEU A 226 0.88 9.59 -8.44
C LEU A 226 -0.40 9.00 -9.04
N ALA A 227 -0.27 8.13 -10.06
CA ALA A 227 -1.41 7.46 -10.68
C ALA A 227 -2.16 6.60 -9.65
N MET A 228 -1.42 5.85 -8.83
CA MET A 228 -2.01 5.02 -7.78
C MET A 228 -2.70 5.84 -6.68
N GLY A 229 -2.10 6.95 -6.24
CA GLY A 229 -2.75 7.88 -5.32
C GLY A 229 -4.02 8.49 -5.91
N SER A 230 -4.01 8.82 -7.20
CA SER A 230 -5.20 9.40 -7.86
C SER A 230 -6.34 8.39 -7.96
N PHE A 231 -6.00 7.12 -8.20
CA PHE A 231 -6.96 6.03 -8.22
C PHE A 231 -7.59 5.80 -6.83
N ALA A 232 -6.80 5.87 -5.76
CA ALA A 232 -7.33 5.80 -4.39
C ALA A 232 -8.32 6.94 -4.10
N CYS A 233 -8.02 8.18 -4.50
CA CYS A 233 -8.95 9.30 -4.36
C CYS A 233 -10.26 9.07 -5.13
N VAL A 234 -10.20 8.51 -6.35
CA VAL A 234 -11.40 8.18 -7.14
C VAL A 234 -12.26 7.16 -6.39
N ILE A 235 -11.64 6.11 -5.84
CA ILE A 235 -12.34 5.10 -5.03
C ILE A 235 -13.05 5.74 -3.83
N ALA A 236 -12.35 6.62 -3.10
CA ALA A 236 -12.93 7.31 -1.96
C ALA A 236 -14.11 8.23 -2.34
N ILE A 237 -14.03 8.92 -3.48
CA ILE A 237 -15.14 9.73 -4.02
C ILE A 237 -16.34 8.84 -4.37
N VAL A 238 -16.10 7.73 -5.08
CA VAL A 238 -17.19 6.80 -5.45
C VAL A 238 -17.84 6.24 -4.20
N ARG A 239 -17.07 5.90 -3.17
CA ARG A 239 -17.60 5.46 -1.87
C ARG A 239 -18.57 6.49 -1.28
N ILE A 240 -18.19 7.76 -1.21
CA ILE A 240 -19.06 8.85 -0.72
C ILE A 240 -20.34 8.97 -1.56
N VAL A 241 -20.22 8.92 -2.90
CA VAL A 241 -21.38 9.00 -3.80
C VAL A 241 -22.33 7.81 -3.61
N THR A 242 -21.79 6.59 -3.49
CA THR A 242 -22.61 5.39 -3.23
C THR A 242 -23.23 5.36 -1.85
N MET A 243 -22.75 6.20 -0.92
CA MET A 243 -23.32 6.37 0.40
C MET A 243 -24.49 7.36 0.41
N MET A 244 -24.62 8.27 -0.57
CA MET A 244 -25.74 9.24 -0.67
C MET A 244 -27.16 8.65 -0.55
N PRO A 245 -27.49 7.50 -1.18
CA PRO A 245 -28.83 6.90 -1.06
C PRO A 245 -29.19 6.45 0.37
N PHE A 246 -28.18 6.31 1.24
CA PHE A 246 -28.32 5.87 2.62
C PHE A 246 -29.07 6.88 3.51
N VAL A 247 -29.11 8.16 3.09
CA VAL A 247 -29.84 9.23 3.80
C VAL A 247 -31.35 9.09 3.68
N HIS A 248 -31.82 8.51 2.57
CA HIS A 248 -33.24 8.50 2.22
C HIS A 248 -33.90 7.12 2.29
N SER A 249 -33.11 6.06 2.45
CA SER A 249 -33.61 4.68 2.47
C SER A 249 -33.47 4.04 3.85
N MET A 250 -34.54 3.43 4.35
CA MET A 250 -34.56 2.73 5.65
C MET A 250 -33.84 1.36 5.61
N ASP A 251 -33.21 1.03 4.49
CA ASP A 251 -32.73 -0.32 4.17
C ASP A 251 -31.22 -0.50 4.37
N PHE A 252 -30.80 -0.24 5.60
CA PHE A 252 -29.39 -0.21 6.00
C PHE A 252 -28.62 -1.49 5.60
N THR A 253 -29.22 -2.66 5.81
CA THR A 253 -28.57 -3.98 5.66
C THR A 253 -28.22 -4.30 4.20
N TRP A 254 -29.04 -3.84 3.25
CA TRP A 254 -28.80 -4.02 1.82
C TRP A 254 -27.71 -3.08 1.30
N TYR A 255 -27.82 -1.78 1.59
CA TYR A 255 -26.86 -0.79 1.09
C TYR A 255 -25.47 -0.92 1.75
N LYS A 256 -25.39 -1.44 2.98
CA LYS A 256 -24.11 -1.72 3.66
C LYS A 256 -23.20 -2.66 2.86
N VAL A 257 -23.75 -3.57 2.06
CA VAL A 257 -22.95 -4.45 1.19
C VAL A 257 -22.16 -3.64 0.17
N THR A 258 -22.79 -2.65 -0.46
CA THR A 258 -22.12 -1.76 -1.42
C THR A 258 -21.02 -0.95 -0.74
N LEU A 259 -21.25 -0.46 0.47
CA LEU A 259 -20.25 0.27 1.23
C LEU A 259 -19.04 -0.60 1.58
N ALA A 260 -19.25 -1.84 2.01
CA ALA A 260 -18.17 -2.77 2.33
C ALA A 260 -17.40 -3.25 1.10
N LYS A 261 -18.06 -3.41 -0.06
CA LYS A 261 -17.37 -3.66 -1.34
C LYS A 261 -16.35 -2.57 -1.63
N TRP A 262 -16.75 -1.30 -1.49
CA TRP A 262 -15.82 -0.17 -1.69
C TRP A 262 -14.73 -0.11 -0.63
N ALA A 263 -15.04 -0.37 0.64
CA ALA A 263 -14.03 -0.46 1.70
C ALA A 263 -12.97 -1.55 1.42
N MET A 264 -13.40 -2.69 0.86
CA MET A 264 -12.49 -3.77 0.44
C MET A 264 -11.61 -3.40 -0.74
N VAL A 265 -12.19 -2.74 -1.74
CA VAL A 265 -11.40 -2.21 -2.86
C VAL A 265 -10.36 -1.23 -2.32
N GLU A 266 -10.77 -0.32 -1.43
CA GLU A 266 -9.92 0.73 -0.89
C GLU A 266 -8.70 0.18 -0.12
N ILE A 267 -8.90 -0.74 0.83
CA ILE A 267 -7.79 -1.31 1.60
C ILE A 267 -6.84 -2.14 0.72
N ASN A 268 -7.37 -3.00 -0.16
CA ASN A 268 -6.55 -3.89 -0.99
C ASN A 268 -5.79 -3.12 -2.08
N VAL A 269 -6.45 -2.16 -2.74
CA VAL A 269 -5.81 -1.26 -3.69
C VAL A 269 -4.73 -0.46 -2.97
N GLY A 270 -5.00 0.07 -1.77
CA GLY A 270 -4.01 0.77 -0.97
C GLY A 270 -2.76 -0.07 -0.66
N ILE A 271 -2.92 -1.35 -0.31
CA ILE A 271 -1.81 -2.30 -0.11
C ILE A 271 -1.01 -2.48 -1.41
N ILE A 272 -1.70 -2.70 -2.53
CA ILE A 272 -1.06 -2.85 -3.85
C ILE A 272 -0.28 -1.57 -4.20
N CYS A 273 -0.88 -0.39 -4.02
CA CYS A 273 -0.23 0.91 -4.20
C CYS A 273 1.06 1.02 -3.39
N ALA A 274 1.04 0.62 -2.13
CA ALA A 274 2.21 0.66 -1.26
C ALA A 274 3.33 -0.26 -1.75
N CYS A 275 2.99 -1.39 -2.37
CA CYS A 275 3.95 -2.40 -2.84
C CYS A 275 4.61 -2.06 -4.18
N LEU A 276 3.90 -1.41 -5.11
CA LEU A 276 4.37 -1.16 -6.48
C LEU A 276 5.73 -0.45 -6.57
N PRO A 277 6.04 0.59 -5.77
CA PRO A 277 7.34 1.27 -5.82
C PRO A 277 8.52 0.33 -5.52
N VAL A 278 8.29 -0.67 -4.67
CA VAL A 278 9.30 -1.63 -4.20
C VAL A 278 9.51 -2.76 -5.21
N LEU A 279 8.50 -3.10 -6.02
CA LEU A 279 8.57 -4.18 -7.01
C LEU A 279 9.38 -3.83 -8.27
N ARG A 280 9.69 -2.55 -8.48
CA ARG A 280 10.45 -2.07 -9.65
C ARG A 280 11.73 -2.88 -9.97
N PRO A 281 12.68 -3.11 -9.05
CA PRO A 281 13.87 -3.92 -9.32
C PRO A 281 13.55 -5.35 -9.79
N LEU A 282 12.47 -5.96 -9.28
CA LEU A 282 12.03 -7.29 -9.72
C LEU A 282 11.52 -7.24 -11.17
N VAL A 283 10.72 -6.23 -11.52
CA VAL A 283 10.23 -6.04 -12.89
C VAL A 283 11.40 -5.85 -13.88
N LEU A 284 12.43 -5.11 -13.48
CA LEU A 284 13.63 -4.93 -14.31
C LEU A 284 14.44 -6.22 -14.51
N ARG A 285 14.46 -7.12 -13.51
CA ARG A 285 15.17 -8.40 -13.60
C ARG A 285 14.41 -9.44 -14.43
N VAL A 286 13.08 -9.49 -14.30
CA VAL A 286 12.23 -10.45 -15.03
C VAL A 286 11.93 -9.99 -16.45
N PHE A 287 11.75 -8.68 -16.65
CA PHE A 287 11.43 -8.08 -17.95
C PHE A 287 12.43 -6.97 -18.33
N PRO A 288 13.71 -7.33 -18.59
CA PRO A 288 14.75 -6.34 -18.93
C PRO A 288 14.40 -5.53 -20.20
N ARG A 289 13.56 -6.08 -21.09
CA ARG A 289 13.12 -5.45 -22.34
C ARG A 289 11.96 -4.47 -22.18
N LEU A 290 11.21 -4.47 -21.08
CA LEU A 290 10.06 -3.55 -20.90
C LEU A 290 10.48 -2.10 -20.60
N LEU A 291 11.71 -1.89 -20.12
CA LEU A 291 12.25 -0.58 -19.72
C LEU A 291 13.66 -0.32 -20.28
N GLY A 292 14.11 -1.18 -21.20
CA GLY A 292 15.42 -1.06 -21.84
C GLY A 292 15.50 0.19 -22.70
N SER A 293 16.22 1.20 -22.22
CA SER A 293 16.76 2.26 -23.07
C SER A 293 17.55 1.59 -24.19
N LYS A 294 17.16 1.84 -25.45
CA LYS A 294 17.99 1.53 -26.61
C LYS A 294 19.29 2.35 -26.52
N ASN A 295 20.28 1.86 -25.80
CA ASN A 295 21.65 2.33 -25.91
C ASN A 295 22.44 1.27 -26.67
N SER A 296 22.32 1.26 -27.98
CA SER A 296 23.28 0.57 -28.85
C SER A 296 23.27 1.17 -30.25
N SER A 297 24.11 2.18 -30.45
CA SER A 297 24.93 2.35 -31.64
C SER A 297 26.24 2.95 -31.10
N ALA A 298 27.18 2.12 -30.65
CA ALA A 298 28.28 1.64 -31.48
C ALA A 298 29.16 2.80 -31.98
N ASP A 299 29.89 3.42 -31.06
CA ASP A 299 31.04 4.24 -31.45
C ASP A 299 32.23 3.29 -31.61
N LYS A 300 32.55 2.97 -32.86
CA LYS A 300 33.73 2.20 -33.23
C LYS A 300 34.95 3.11 -33.04
N HIS A 301 35.66 2.94 -31.93
CA HIS A 301 37.04 3.41 -31.86
C HIS A 301 37.93 2.50 -32.71
N THR A 302 38.22 2.95 -33.93
CA THR A 302 39.46 2.60 -34.64
C THR A 302 40.62 3.30 -33.94
N GLY A 303 41.63 2.52 -33.57
CA GLY A 303 42.84 3.03 -32.93
C GLY A 303 43.79 3.71 -33.91
N GLU A 304 44.55 4.68 -33.43
CA GLU A 304 45.88 5.00 -33.96
C GLU A 304 46.77 5.70 -32.91
N SER A 305 47.98 5.17 -32.83
CA SER A 305 49.27 5.60 -32.26
C SER A 305 49.45 6.77 -31.28
N TYR A 306 50.22 6.42 -30.24
CA TYR A 306 51.24 7.16 -29.51
C TYR A 306 51.64 8.57 -30.01
N THR A 307 51.60 9.54 -29.11
CA THR A 307 52.70 10.51 -28.91
C THR A 307 52.71 11.00 -27.46
N MET A 308 53.92 11.08 -26.91
CA MET A 308 54.26 11.39 -25.52
C MET A 308 54.46 12.91 -25.38
N HIS A 309 53.76 13.56 -24.45
CA HIS A 309 54.13 14.89 -23.93
C HIS A 309 53.54 15.10 -22.52
N GLU A 310 54.42 15.15 -21.52
CA GLU A 310 54.26 15.98 -20.32
C GLU A 310 54.88 17.38 -20.62
N PRO A 311 54.62 18.47 -19.85
CA PRO A 311 54.21 18.50 -18.44
C PRO A 311 53.12 19.54 -18.07
N SER A 312 52.50 19.40 -16.88
CA SER A 312 52.58 20.42 -15.82
C SER A 312 51.54 20.19 -14.71
N SER A 313 52.04 20.38 -13.49
CA SER A 313 51.34 20.40 -12.22
C SER A 313 50.22 21.44 -12.17
N LYS A 314 48.97 20.99 -12.04
CA LYS A 314 47.89 21.80 -11.42
C LYS A 314 47.11 20.96 -10.42
N SER A 315 47.33 21.30 -9.16
CA SER A 315 46.50 20.98 -8.00
C SER A 315 45.01 21.09 -8.34
N LYS A 316 44.30 19.96 -8.30
CA LYS A 316 42.84 19.93 -8.27
C LYS A 316 42.39 19.57 -6.86
N SER A 317 41.93 20.60 -6.16
CA SER A 317 41.06 20.54 -5.00
C SER A 317 40.02 19.42 -5.14
N LYS A 318 40.07 18.43 -4.25
CA LYS A 318 39.01 17.43 -4.07
C LYS A 318 37.78 18.14 -3.53
N SER A 319 36.93 18.63 -4.43
CA SER A 319 35.54 18.93 -4.09
C SER A 319 34.89 17.64 -3.60
N LYS A 320 34.55 17.59 -2.31
CA LYS A 320 33.68 16.55 -1.73
C LYS A 320 32.35 16.60 -2.47
N LYS A 321 32.21 15.83 -3.55
CA LYS A 321 30.91 15.49 -4.11
C LYS A 321 30.16 14.71 -3.04
N GLY A 322 29.23 15.37 -2.37
CA GLY A 322 28.26 14.72 -1.51
C GLY A 322 27.57 13.62 -2.29
N VAL A 323 27.82 12.37 -1.91
CA VAL A 323 27.11 11.20 -2.43
C VAL A 323 25.62 11.43 -2.19
N ARG A 324 24.85 11.59 -3.27
CA ARG A 324 23.40 11.81 -3.19
C ARG A 324 22.76 10.44 -2.92
N ASN A 325 22.03 10.33 -1.80
CA ASN A 325 21.31 9.13 -1.32
C ASN A 325 20.36 8.44 -2.32
N TRP A 326 20.17 8.97 -3.54
CA TRP A 326 19.45 8.27 -4.60
C TRP A 326 20.21 7.06 -5.12
N ASP A 327 21.52 7.00 -4.87
CA ASP A 327 22.36 5.90 -5.28
C ASP A 327 21.99 4.58 -4.61
N TYR A 328 21.30 4.53 -3.47
CA TYR A 328 20.98 3.24 -2.83
C TYR A 328 20.08 2.34 -3.70
N LEU A 329 19.17 2.90 -4.50
CA LEU A 329 18.32 2.12 -5.41
C LEU A 329 18.96 1.83 -6.78
N THR A 330 19.99 2.59 -7.17
CA THR A 330 20.75 2.36 -8.42
C THR A 330 22.01 1.52 -8.19
N THR A 331 22.70 1.67 -7.06
CA THR A 331 23.92 0.95 -6.69
C THR A 331 23.66 -0.51 -6.32
N LEU A 332 22.50 -0.84 -5.75
CA LEU A 332 22.08 -2.24 -5.52
C LEU A 332 21.90 -3.03 -6.83
N GLY A 333 21.54 -2.36 -7.93
CA GLY A 333 21.45 -2.99 -9.26
C GLY A 333 22.82 -3.17 -9.93
N THR A 334 23.75 -2.23 -9.71
CA THR A 334 25.08 -2.30 -10.30
C THR A 334 26.04 -3.20 -9.52
N HIS A 335 25.92 -3.31 -8.19
CA HIS A 335 26.79 -4.21 -7.41
C HIS A 335 26.54 -5.68 -7.74
N ASN A 336 25.27 -6.10 -7.87
CA ASN A 336 24.94 -7.48 -8.22
C ASN A 336 25.30 -7.83 -9.68
N ALA A 337 25.16 -6.88 -10.62
CA ALA A 337 25.60 -7.08 -12.00
C ALA A 337 27.13 -7.17 -12.10
N MET A 338 27.85 -6.38 -11.29
CA MET A 338 29.31 -6.41 -11.26
C MET A 338 29.86 -7.64 -10.51
N GLU A 339 29.16 -8.16 -9.49
CA GLU A 339 29.52 -9.44 -8.85
C GLU A 339 29.29 -10.64 -9.80
N GLU A 340 28.15 -10.71 -10.50
CA GLU A 340 27.88 -11.79 -11.50
C GLU A 340 28.86 -11.70 -12.71
N ASP A 341 29.24 -10.50 -13.14
CA ASP A 341 30.24 -10.31 -14.21
C ASP A 341 31.68 -10.59 -13.72
N VAL A 342 32.03 -10.30 -12.46
CA VAL A 342 33.36 -10.59 -11.90
C VAL A 342 33.55 -12.08 -11.60
N GLU A 343 32.53 -12.79 -11.12
CA GLU A 343 32.58 -14.27 -11.00
C GLU A 343 32.69 -14.94 -12.37
N SER A 344 31.96 -14.47 -13.39
CA SER A 344 32.07 -15.05 -14.74
C SER A 344 33.39 -14.74 -15.45
N ILE A 345 34.03 -13.59 -15.18
CA ILE A 345 35.36 -13.23 -15.69
C ILE A 345 36.46 -14.02 -14.97
N SER A 346 36.38 -14.18 -13.64
CA SER A 346 37.39 -14.92 -12.85
C SER A 346 37.38 -16.43 -13.14
N VAL A 347 36.20 -17.04 -13.33
CA VAL A 347 36.08 -18.45 -13.75
C VAL A 347 36.65 -18.65 -15.17
N ARG A 348 36.46 -17.67 -16.07
CA ARG A 348 36.96 -17.73 -17.46
C ARG A 348 38.46 -17.43 -17.58
N GLN A 349 39.06 -16.70 -16.62
CA GLN A 349 40.51 -16.51 -16.53
C GLN A 349 41.22 -17.72 -15.92
N ASN A 350 40.64 -18.36 -14.88
CA ASN A 350 41.21 -19.58 -14.29
C ASN A 350 41.18 -20.78 -15.25
N ALA A 351 40.14 -20.90 -16.10
CA ALA A 351 40.10 -21.95 -17.13
C ALA A 351 41.11 -21.72 -18.28
N LYS A 352 41.72 -20.53 -18.39
CA LYS A 352 42.73 -20.21 -19.42
C LYS A 352 44.17 -20.23 -18.91
N SER A 353 44.40 -20.24 -17.59
CA SER A 353 45.76 -20.22 -17.01
C SER A 353 46.35 -21.61 -16.74
N GLU A 354 45.59 -22.70 -16.90
CA GLU A 354 46.03 -24.06 -16.59
C GLU A 354 46.80 -24.78 -17.73
N SER A 355 47.34 -24.06 -18.73
CA SER A 355 48.04 -24.68 -19.87
C SER A 355 49.40 -24.06 -20.27
N ARG A 356 50.14 -23.46 -19.33
CA ARG A 356 51.55 -23.11 -19.56
C ARG A 356 52.42 -23.30 -18.31
N GLU A 357 53.00 -24.50 -18.17
CA GLU A 357 54.22 -24.67 -17.38
C GLU A 357 55.38 -23.94 -18.07
N GLY A 358 56.01 -23.01 -17.35
CA GLY A 358 57.21 -22.29 -17.78
C GLY A 358 57.83 -21.58 -16.58
N ILE A 359 59.03 -22.03 -16.21
CA ILE A 359 59.80 -21.65 -15.03
C ILE A 359 60.04 -20.13 -14.96
N ILE A 360 59.77 -19.51 -13.80
CA ILE A 360 60.03 -18.08 -13.53
C ILE A 360 61.23 -17.99 -12.57
N MET A 361 62.34 -17.40 -13.04
CA MET A 361 63.50 -17.01 -12.22
C MET A 361 63.15 -15.78 -11.38
N SER A 362 63.37 -15.82 -10.07
CA SER A 362 63.24 -14.66 -9.17
C SER A 362 64.61 -14.00 -8.94
N THR A 363 64.72 -12.71 -9.23
CA THR A 363 65.86 -11.87 -8.84
C THR A 363 65.44 -10.95 -7.70
N GLU A 364 65.99 -11.15 -6.51
CA GLU A 364 65.79 -10.26 -5.36
C GLU A 364 66.70 -9.03 -5.47
N THR A 365 66.13 -7.83 -5.37
CA THR A 365 66.89 -6.58 -5.25
C THR A 365 66.59 -5.94 -3.90
N LYS A 366 67.58 -5.91 -3.00
CA LYS A 366 67.54 -5.17 -1.73
C LYS A 366 67.87 -3.70 -1.97
N ILE A 367 67.03 -2.80 -1.47
CA ILE A 367 67.30 -1.35 -1.45
C ILE A 367 67.50 -0.93 0.02
N THR A 368 68.71 -0.46 0.34
CA THR A 368 69.06 0.20 1.61
C THR A 368 68.99 1.72 1.44
N TYR A 369 68.33 2.40 2.37
CA TYR A 369 68.31 3.85 2.47
C TYR A 369 69.42 4.31 3.41
N HIS A 370 70.22 5.30 2.99
CA HIS A 370 71.21 6.00 3.80
C HIS A 370 70.64 7.24 4.45
#